data_AF-A0A0C1ZV17-F1
#
_entry.id   AF-A0A0C1ZV17-F1
#
_cell.length_a   1.000
_cell.length_b   1.000
_cell.length_c   1.000
_cell.angle_alpha   90.00
_cell.angle_beta   90.00
_cell.angle_gamma   90.00
#
_symmetry.space_group_name_H-M   'P 1'
#
loop_
_entity.id
_entity.type
_entity.pdbx_description
1 polymer ?
#
loop_
_entity_poly.entity_id
_entity_poly.type
_entity_poly.pdbx_seq_one_letter_code
_entity_poly.pdbx_strand_id
1 'polypeptide(L)' 'MADSLGPGGEWLSLVGSTEGPAREQGPPRRSARDLVEAVEPVLELIELRSSEFDGSVAKAWQLLARVREVPAQPSTRWT' A
#
# COMPACT_ATOMS: atom_id res chain seq x y z
N MET A 1 6.58 3.90 12.16
CA MET A 1 5.18 3.56 11.83
C MET A 1 4.93 2.11 12.19
N ALA A 2 5.57 1.14 11.52
CA ALA A 2 5.46 -0.27 11.89
C ALA A 2 5.89 -0.53 13.35
N ASP A 3 7.01 0.05 13.80
CA ASP A 3 7.53 -0.12 15.17
C ASP A 3 6.63 0.45 16.27
N SER A 4 5.61 1.23 15.89
CA SER A 4 4.63 1.81 16.82
C SER A 4 3.38 0.94 16.97
N LEU A 5 3.24 -0.11 16.16
CA LEU A 5 2.16 -1.08 16.26
C LEU A 5 2.52 -2.18 17.26
N GLY A 6 1.58 -2.54 18.12
CA GLY A 6 1.73 -3.71 19.00
C GLY A 6 1.70 -5.03 18.21
N PRO A 7 2.02 -6.17 18.87
CA PRO A 7 1.88 -7.49 18.25
C PRO A 7 0.48 -7.70 17.64
N GLY A 8 0.44 -8.19 16.40
CA GLY A 8 -0.81 -8.37 15.66
C GLY A 8 -1.50 -7.08 15.21
N GLY A 9 -0.90 -5.91 15.44
CA GLY A 9 -1.48 -4.62 15.08
C GLY A 9 -1.65 -4.46 13.57
N GLU A 10 -2.73 -3.81 13.18
CA GLU A 10 -3.10 -3.56 11.79
C GLU A 10 -2.86 -2.09 11.40
N TRP A 11 -2.57 -1.90 10.11
CA TRP A 11 -2.39 -0.61 9.48
C TRP A 11 -3.30 -0.52 8.25
N LEU A 12 -4.21 0.45 8.27
CA LEU A 12 -5.08 0.76 7.14
C LEU A 12 -4.69 2.12 6.56
N SER A 13 -4.47 2.17 5.24
CA SER A 13 -4.16 3.40 4.52
C SER A 13 -5.03 3.56 3.28
N LEU A 14 -5.34 4.81 2.97
CA LEU A 14 -5.92 5.21 1.69
C LEU A 14 -4.89 6.08 0.95
N VAL A 15 -4.37 5.58 -0.17
CA VAL A 15 -3.25 6.20 -0.90
C VAL A 15 -3.68 6.60 -2.31
N GLY A 16 -3.24 7.76 -2.81
CA GLY A 16 -3.54 8.16 -4.18
C GLY A 16 -2.96 7.17 -5.21
N SER A 17 -3.79 6.71 -6.16
CA SER A 17 -3.39 5.73 -7.17
C SER A 17 -2.93 6.39 -8.46
N THR A 18 -1.87 5.86 -9.08
CA THR A 18 -1.45 6.23 -10.43
C THR A 18 -2.40 5.72 -11.53
N GLU A 19 -3.39 4.89 -11.20
CA GLU A 19 -4.41 4.42 -12.14
C GLU A 19 -5.46 5.49 -12.50
N GLY A 20 -5.56 6.55 -11.68
CA GLY A 20 -6.38 7.71 -12.02
C GLY A 20 -5.71 8.59 -13.09
N PRO A 21 -6.47 9.50 -13.72
CA PRO A 21 -5.96 10.40 -14.76
C PRO A 21 -4.77 11.23 -14.26
N ALA A 22 -3.91 11.67 -15.18
CA ALA A 22 -2.80 12.55 -14.87
C ALA A 22 -3.29 13.83 -14.17
N ARG A 23 -2.52 14.30 -13.18
CA ARG A 23 -2.81 15.56 -12.47
C ARG A 23 -1.51 16.25 -12.10
N GLU A 24 -1.54 17.58 -12.17
CA GLU A 24 -0.39 18.45 -11.89
C GLU A 24 -0.19 18.73 -10.39
N GLN A 25 -1.26 18.61 -9.59
CA GLN A 25 -1.28 19.06 -8.18
C GLN A 25 -1.83 17.98 -7.25
N GLY A 26 -1.47 18.06 -5.97
CA GLY A 26 -1.92 17.15 -4.91
C GLY A 26 -0.82 16.21 -4.41
N PRO A 27 -1.12 15.35 -3.42
CA PRO A 27 -0.11 14.49 -2.80
C PRO A 27 0.51 13.51 -3.81
N PRO A 28 1.70 12.95 -3.55
CA PRO A 28 2.29 11.94 -4.40
C PRO A 28 1.35 10.76 -4.64
N ARG A 29 1.32 10.24 -5.87
CA ARG A 29 0.59 9.01 -6.21
C ARG A 29 1.55 7.84 -6.25
N ARG A 30 1.03 6.64 -6.02
CA ARG A 30 1.81 5.39 -6.00
C ARG A 30 1.13 4.35 -6.89
N SER A 31 1.95 3.57 -7.57
CA SER A 31 1.50 2.33 -8.19
C SER A 31 1.30 1.26 -7.12
N ALA A 32 0.54 0.20 -7.44
CA ALA A 32 0.44 -0.96 -6.56
C ALA A 32 1.83 -1.54 -6.22
N ARG A 33 2.72 -1.56 -7.21
CA ARG A 33 4.11 -2.03 -7.04
C ARG A 33 4.87 -1.21 -6.00
N ASP A 34 4.81 0.12 -6.09
CA ASP A 34 5.51 0.99 -5.12
C ASP A 34 5.03 0.73 -3.68
N LEU A 35 3.73 0.46 -3.52
CA LEU A 35 3.15 0.16 -2.21
C LEU A 35 3.61 -1.19 -1.68
N VAL A 36 3.56 -2.24 -2.52
CA VAL A 36 4.01 -3.58 -2.15
C VAL A 36 5.49 -3.57 -1.77
N GLU A 37 6.34 -2.93 -2.58
CA GLU A 37 7.78 -2.83 -2.32
C GLU A 37 8.10 -2.05 -1.04
N ALA A 38 7.26 -1.09 -0.65
CA ALA A 38 7.44 -0.32 0.58
C ALA A 38 6.91 -1.03 1.84
N VAL A 39 5.80 -1.76 1.72
CA VAL A 39 5.07 -2.34 2.86
C VAL A 39 5.56 -3.74 3.20
N GLU A 40 5.65 -4.63 2.20
CA GLU A 40 5.98 -6.05 2.43
C GLU A 40 7.27 -6.28 3.22
N PRO A 41 8.36 -5.48 3.08
CA PRO A 41 9.57 -5.72 3.87
C PRO A 41 9.38 -5.59 5.39
N VAL A 42 8.38 -4.83 5.85
CA VAL A 42 8.20 -4.48 7.28
C VAL A 42 6.85 -4.91 7.86
N LEU A 43 5.82 -5.03 7.02
CA LEU A 43 4.48 -5.50 7.39
C LEU A 43 4.03 -6.57 6.40
N GLU A 44 3.09 -7.42 6.81
CA GLU A 44 2.41 -8.37 5.93
C GLU A 44 1.27 -7.64 5.21
N LEU A 45 1.27 -7.63 3.88
CA LEU A 45 0.14 -7.09 3.13
C LEU A 45 -1.02 -8.09 3.18
N ILE A 46 -2.16 -7.64 3.72
CA ILE A 46 -3.37 -8.46 3.83
C ILE A 46 -4.31 -8.20 2.65
N GLU A 47 -4.49 -6.92 2.30
CA GLU A 47 -5.34 -6.53 1.18
C GLU A 47 -4.76 -5.28 0.49
N LEU A 48 -4.77 -5.29 -0.84
CA LEU A 48 -4.54 -4.11 -1.65
C LEU A 48 -5.60 -4.06 -2.76
N ARG A 49 -6.48 -3.07 -2.70
CA ARG A 49 -7.57 -2.91 -3.66
C ARG A 49 -7.61 -1.49 -4.21
N SER A 50 -7.97 -1.40 -5.49
CA SER A 50 -8.33 -0.11 -6.08
C SER A 50 -9.69 0.33 -5.54
N SER A 51 -9.84 1.63 -5.33
CA SER A 51 -11.02 2.27 -4.79
C SER A 51 -11.39 3.48 -5.63
N GLU A 52 -12.69 3.69 -5.78
CA GLU A 52 -13.27 4.80 -6.52
C GLU A 52 -14.02 5.72 -5.55
N PHE A 53 -14.14 6.99 -5.93
CA PHE A 53 -14.95 7.96 -5.18
C PHE A 53 -16.14 8.36 -6.04
N ASP A 54 -17.33 8.35 -5.47
CA ASP A 54 -18.55 8.73 -6.17
C ASP A 54 -18.43 10.13 -6.77
N GLY A 55 -18.73 10.25 -8.07
CA GLY A 55 -18.65 11.52 -8.81
C GLY A 55 -17.24 12.03 -9.08
N SER A 56 -16.19 11.22 -8.87
CA SER A 56 -14.80 11.60 -9.14
C SER A 56 -14.10 10.62 -10.06
N VAL A 57 -13.20 11.15 -10.89
CA VAL A 57 -12.26 10.34 -11.70
C VAL A 57 -11.02 9.91 -10.91
N ALA A 58 -10.85 10.41 -9.69
CA ALA A 58 -9.74 10.03 -8.83
C ALA A 58 -9.85 8.55 -8.42
N LYS A 59 -8.71 7.87 -8.39
CA LYS A 59 -8.58 6.50 -7.89
C LYS A 59 -7.65 6.50 -6.69
N ALA A 60 -7.91 5.61 -5.74
CA ALA A 60 -7.07 5.37 -4.58
C ALA A 60 -6.79 3.89 -4.41
N TRP A 61 -5.73 3.57 -3.69
CA TRP A 61 -5.46 2.26 -3.13
C TRP A 61 -5.95 2.24 -1.69
N GLN A 62 -6.82 1.30 -1.35
CA GLN A 62 -7.03 0.89 0.03
C GLN A 62 -6.05 -0.24 0.33
N LEU A 63 -5.19 -0.01 1.32
CA LEU A 63 -4.13 -0.92 1.73
C LEU A 63 -4.36 -1.31 3.19
N LEU A 64 -4.53 -2.61 3.43
CA LEU A 64 -4.53 -3.21 4.77
C LEU A 64 -3.27 -4.06 4.94
N ALA A 65 -2.55 -3.81 6.02
CA ALA A 65 -1.36 -4.57 6.38
C ALA A 65 -1.34 -4.85 7.89
N ARG A 66 -0.54 -5.83 8.31
CA ARG A 66 -0.42 -6.24 9.71
C ARG A 66 1.03 -6.44 10.10
N VAL A 67 1.35 -6.25 11.38
CA VAL A 67 2.66 -6.65 11.93
C VAL A 67 2.92 -8.12 11.61
N ARG A 68 4.09 -8.39 11.03
CA ARG A 68 4.51 -9.74 10.65
C ARG A 68 4.73 -10.59 11.90
N GLU A 69 4.17 -11.80 11.90
CA GLU A 69 4.57 -12.86 12.83
C GLU A 69 5.82 -13.59 12.32
N VAL A 70 5.94 -13.70 11.00
CA VAL A 70 7.05 -14.37 10.32
C VAL A 70 7.75 -13.36 9.38
N PRO A 71 9.09 -13.30 9.38
CA PRO A 71 9.83 -12.44 8.46
C PRO A 71 9.44 -12.65 7.00
N ALA A 72 9.46 -11.58 6.20
CA ALA A 72 9.21 -11.67 4.77
C ALA A 72 10.20 -12.64 4.09
N GLN A 73 9.70 -13.49 3.20
CA GLN A 73 10.59 -14.24 2.33
C GLN A 73 11.23 -13.27 1.32
N PRO A 74 12.55 -13.32 1.11
CA PRO A 74 13.20 -12.53 0.08
C PRO A 74 12.62 -12.87 -1.28
N SER A 75 12.27 -11.84 -2.08
CA SER A 75 11.86 -12.05 -3.46
C SER A 75 13.03 -12.62 -4.27
N THR A 76 12.80 -13.68 -5.04
CA THR A 76 13.76 -14.20 -6.01
C THR A 76 13.96 -13.18 -7.13
N ARG A 77 15.10 -12.47 -7.11
CA ARG A 77 15.51 -11.63 -8.24
C ARG A 77 16.23 -12.50 -9.27
N TRP A 78 15.63 -12.66 -10.43
CA TRP A 78 16.33 -13.17 -11.61
C TRP A 78 17.18 -12.03 -12.17
N THR A 79 18.51 -12.15 -12.02
CA THR A 79 19.50 -11.25 -12.65
C THR A 79 19.77 -11.69 -14.09
#